data_AF-A0A3D4EYA6-F1
#
_entry.id   AF-A0A3D4EYA6-F1
#
_cell.length_a   1.000
_cell.length_b   1.000
_cell.length_c   1.000
_cell.angle_alpha   90.00
_cell.angle_beta   90.00
_cell.angle_gamma   90.00
#
_symmetry.space_group_name_H-M   'P 1'
#
loop_
_entity.id
_entity.type
_entity.pdbx_description
1 polymer ?
#
loop_
_entity_poly.entity_id
_entity_poly.type
_entity_poly.pdbx_seq_one_letter_code
_entity_poly.pdbx_strand_id
1 'polypeptide(L)'
;KKGNFYGHPSALVWDERWPEGKDPLHTYREDLEAYNEHRTWPSVQIPHREMNRSAGEPYEIPKNFPHFPGQMLLPDNNSKRITRIMLEKVNGKFQGACTHFLNGGGLRSGNHRIRFSSDQQQIYVGQTVRGWGKEAEGLQRITPNGNEPFDITAFNITPQGFKITFTRE
;
A
#
# COMPACT_ATOMS: atom_id res chain seq x y z
N LYS A 1 -9.72 5.52 -11.03
CA LYS A 1 -10.35 6.31 -12.12
C LYS A 1 -10.79 7.64 -11.53
N LYS A 2 -10.52 8.76 -12.21
CA LYS A 2 -10.93 10.10 -11.72
C LYS A 2 -12.45 10.14 -11.56
N GLY A 3 -12.93 10.75 -10.48
CA GLY A 3 -14.37 10.86 -10.19
C GLY A 3 -15.01 9.62 -9.55
N ASN A 4 -14.26 8.56 -9.27
CA ASN A 4 -14.80 7.43 -8.51
C ASN A 4 -14.61 7.64 -7.00
N PHE A 5 -15.50 7.03 -6.21
CA PHE A 5 -15.44 7.05 -4.75
C PHE A 5 -14.68 5.82 -4.22
N TYR A 6 -13.52 6.01 -3.58
CA TYR A 6 -12.64 4.92 -3.12
C TYR A 6 -12.45 4.86 -1.60
N GLY A 7 -12.97 5.85 -0.88
CA GLY A 7 -12.56 6.15 0.49
C GLY A 7 -13.65 5.90 1.51
N HIS A 8 -13.41 6.45 2.68
CA HIS A 8 -14.39 6.53 3.75
C HIS A 8 -15.55 7.48 3.36
N PRO A 9 -16.82 7.19 3.72
CA PRO A 9 -17.97 8.02 3.34
C PRO A 9 -17.82 9.49 3.71
N SER A 10 -17.13 9.81 4.81
CA SER A 10 -16.92 11.19 5.24
C SER A 10 -16.25 12.08 4.18
N ALA A 11 -15.53 11.51 3.22
CA ALA A 11 -14.91 12.28 2.13
C ALA A 11 -15.93 12.79 1.10
N LEU A 12 -17.14 12.24 1.06
CA LEU A 12 -18.19 12.63 0.11
C LEU A 12 -18.76 14.03 0.38
N VAL A 13 -18.54 14.60 1.57
CA VAL A 13 -18.93 16.00 1.86
C VAL A 13 -18.25 17.00 0.93
N TRP A 14 -17.14 16.62 0.28
CA TRP A 14 -16.42 17.44 -0.69
C TRP A 14 -16.70 17.05 -2.15
N ASP A 15 -17.60 16.08 -2.38
CA ASP A 15 -18.00 15.68 -3.72
C ASP A 15 -19.21 16.51 -4.15
N GLU A 16 -19.06 17.31 -5.22
CA GLU A 16 -20.13 18.17 -5.75
C GLU A 16 -21.39 17.38 -6.18
N ARG A 17 -21.25 16.07 -6.42
CA ARG A 17 -22.38 15.19 -6.77
C ARG A 17 -23.14 14.68 -5.54
N TRP A 18 -22.58 14.89 -4.34
CA TRP A 18 -23.24 14.51 -3.10
C TRP A 18 -24.36 15.50 -2.76
N PRO A 19 -25.55 15.04 -2.33
CA PRO A 19 -26.66 15.95 -2.02
C PRO A 19 -26.31 16.92 -0.89
N GLU A 20 -26.58 18.21 -1.12
CA GLU A 20 -26.39 19.25 -0.11
C GLU A 20 -27.22 18.95 1.15
N GLY A 21 -26.63 19.23 2.32
CA GLY A 21 -27.28 19.03 3.62
C GLY A 21 -27.40 17.57 4.09
N LYS A 22 -26.94 16.58 3.30
CA LYS A 22 -26.87 15.18 3.76
C LYS A 22 -25.51 14.86 4.36
N ASP A 23 -25.49 14.32 5.57
CA ASP A 23 -24.29 13.71 6.16
C ASP A 23 -24.03 12.33 5.52
N PRO A 24 -22.92 12.12 4.80
CA PRO A 24 -22.58 10.82 4.23
C PRO A 24 -22.43 9.70 5.26
N LEU A 25 -21.90 10.00 6.45
CA LEU A 25 -21.71 8.99 7.49
C LEU A 25 -23.06 8.51 8.01
N HIS A 26 -23.96 9.44 8.32
CA HIS A 26 -25.31 9.10 8.74
C HIS A 26 -26.07 8.35 7.63
N THR A 27 -25.92 8.78 6.37
CA THR A 27 -26.61 8.18 5.22
C THR A 27 -26.28 6.68 5.05
N TYR A 28 -25.02 6.29 5.21
CA TYR A 28 -24.60 4.89 5.05
C TYR A 28 -24.56 4.07 6.34
N ARG A 29 -24.86 4.68 7.49
CA ARG A 29 -24.73 4.03 8.80
C ARG A 29 -25.62 2.79 8.93
N GLU A 30 -26.83 2.86 8.39
CA GLU A 30 -27.85 1.81 8.50
C GLU A 30 -28.03 1.01 7.20
N ASP A 31 -27.33 1.40 6.12
CA ASP A 31 -27.42 0.77 4.80
C ASP A 31 -26.02 0.56 4.19
N LEU A 32 -25.38 -0.53 4.62
CA LEU A 32 -24.07 -0.93 4.11
C LEU A 32 -24.13 -1.48 2.68
N GLU A 33 -25.29 -1.93 2.21
CA GLU A 33 -25.47 -2.42 0.84
C GLU A 33 -25.40 -1.24 -0.13
N ALA A 34 -26.14 -0.16 0.15
CA ALA A 34 -26.04 1.09 -0.62
C ALA A 34 -24.62 1.66 -0.62
N TYR A 35 -23.89 1.54 0.51
CA TYR A 35 -22.48 1.93 0.55
C TYR A 35 -21.61 1.08 -0.39
N ASN A 36 -21.81 -0.23 -0.38
CA ASN A 36 -21.06 -1.17 -1.22
C ASN A 36 -21.37 -1.01 -2.72
N GLU A 37 -22.59 -0.61 -3.07
CA GLU A 37 -22.98 -0.28 -4.45
C GLU A 37 -22.37 1.05 -4.92
N HIS A 38 -22.35 2.07 -4.06
CA HIS A 38 -21.83 3.38 -4.43
C HIS A 38 -20.29 3.40 -4.52
N ARG A 39 -19.59 2.71 -3.60
CA ARG A 39 -18.13 2.75 -3.56
C ARG A 39 -17.51 1.90 -4.66
N THR A 40 -16.32 2.31 -5.08
CA THR A 40 -15.45 1.48 -5.90
C THR A 40 -14.60 0.58 -5.00
N TRP A 41 -14.63 -0.72 -5.28
CA TRP A 41 -13.82 -1.69 -4.55
C TRP A 41 -12.31 -1.42 -4.68
N PRO A 42 -11.53 -1.65 -3.61
CA PRO A 42 -10.09 -1.48 -3.64
C PRO A 42 -9.45 -2.51 -4.57
N SER A 43 -8.37 -2.12 -5.26
CA SER A 43 -7.58 -3.05 -6.09
C SER A 43 -6.88 -4.11 -5.23
N VAL A 44 -6.46 -3.76 -4.02
CA VAL A 44 -5.80 -4.67 -3.08
C VAL A 44 -6.34 -4.38 -1.69
N GLN A 45 -6.78 -5.44 -1.00
CA GLN A 45 -7.11 -5.36 0.42
C GLN A 45 -5.86 -5.66 1.23
N ILE A 46 -5.48 -4.76 2.13
CA ILE A 46 -4.28 -4.90 2.95
C ILE A 46 -4.71 -5.41 4.34
N PRO A 47 -4.35 -6.65 4.73
CA PRO A 47 -4.66 -7.19 6.05
C PRO A 47 -4.17 -6.28 7.17
N HIS A 48 -5.11 -5.84 8.01
CA HIS A 48 -4.81 -4.97 9.13
C HIS A 48 -3.92 -5.70 10.17
N ARG A 49 -2.92 -4.99 10.72
CA ARG A 49 -1.87 -5.50 11.63
C ARG A 49 -0.87 -6.45 10.99
N GLU A 50 -1.32 -7.42 10.20
CA GLU A 50 -0.44 -8.41 9.59
C GLU A 50 0.37 -7.81 8.44
N MET A 51 -0.24 -6.98 7.60
CA MET A 51 0.49 -6.33 6.50
C MET A 51 0.75 -4.86 6.82
N ASN A 52 -0.29 -4.14 7.24
CA ASN A 52 -0.15 -2.75 7.64
C ASN A 52 -1.16 -2.39 8.73
N ARG A 53 -0.76 -1.55 9.68
CA ARG A 53 -1.61 -1.02 10.74
C ARG A 53 -1.87 0.47 10.55
N SER A 54 -0.86 1.21 10.12
CA SER A 54 -0.94 2.65 9.91
C SER A 54 -0.17 3.01 8.65
N ALA A 55 -0.89 2.98 7.52
CA ALA A 55 -0.32 3.08 6.20
C ALA A 55 0.20 4.50 5.93
N GLY A 56 1.46 4.60 5.52
CA GLY A 56 2.02 5.84 4.99
C GLY A 56 1.74 6.04 3.50
N GLU A 57 2.52 6.91 2.85
CA GLU A 57 2.42 7.19 1.42
C GLU A 57 2.95 5.99 0.61
N PRO A 58 2.12 5.34 -0.24
CA PRO A 58 2.62 4.33 -1.16
C PRO A 58 3.56 4.95 -2.21
N TYR A 59 4.56 4.19 -2.64
CA TYR A 59 5.52 4.63 -3.64
C TYR A 59 5.91 3.50 -4.58
N GLU A 60 5.91 3.76 -5.89
CA GLU A 60 6.27 2.76 -6.90
C GLU A 60 7.80 2.58 -6.97
N ILE A 61 8.24 1.33 -7.04
CA ILE A 61 9.66 0.96 -7.14
C ILE A 61 10.15 1.35 -8.55
N PRO A 62 11.19 2.19 -8.66
CA PRO A 62 11.75 2.60 -9.94
C PRO A 62 12.30 1.43 -10.75
N LYS A 63 12.33 1.59 -12.08
CA LYS A 63 12.79 0.56 -13.03
C LYS A 63 14.23 0.09 -12.77
N ASN A 64 15.10 0.96 -12.28
CA ASN A 64 16.52 0.65 -12.10
C ASN A 64 16.86 0.13 -10.70
N PHE A 65 15.87 0.00 -9.81
CA PHE A 65 16.09 -0.60 -8.50
C PHE A 65 16.15 -2.14 -8.66
N PRO A 66 17.12 -2.84 -8.04
CA PRO A 66 17.42 -4.24 -8.34
C PRO A 66 16.32 -5.24 -7.99
N HIS A 67 15.37 -4.89 -7.13
CA HIS A 67 14.35 -5.82 -6.64
C HIS A 67 12.94 -5.30 -6.91
N PHE A 68 12.15 -6.09 -7.63
CA PHE A 68 10.71 -5.89 -7.85
C PHE A 68 10.31 -4.55 -8.52
N PRO A 69 11.00 -4.08 -9.58
CA PRO A 69 10.65 -2.83 -10.26
C PRO A 69 9.18 -2.80 -10.73
N GLY A 70 8.54 -1.63 -10.63
CA GLY A 70 7.13 -1.42 -11.02
C GLY A 70 6.10 -1.88 -9.99
N GLN A 71 6.51 -2.54 -8.90
CA GLN A 71 5.63 -2.82 -7.76
C GLN A 71 5.59 -1.64 -6.80
N MET A 72 4.66 -1.63 -5.84
CA MET A 72 4.57 -0.53 -4.86
C MET A 72 5.09 -0.94 -3.49
N LEU A 73 5.73 -0.01 -2.80
CA LEU A 73 6.06 -0.09 -1.39
C LEU A 73 5.05 0.73 -0.59
N LEU A 74 4.58 0.18 0.53
CA LEU A 74 3.68 0.82 1.47
C LEU A 74 4.32 0.80 2.86
N PRO A 75 4.86 1.93 3.35
CA PRO A 75 5.45 2.00 4.68
C PRO A 75 4.37 1.88 5.77
N ASP A 76 4.76 1.35 6.93
CA ASP A 76 3.92 1.30 8.12
C ASP A 76 4.49 2.20 9.21
N ASN A 77 3.67 3.12 9.71
CA ASN A 77 4.07 4.07 10.73
C ASN A 77 4.21 3.41 12.12
N ASN A 78 3.32 2.48 12.47
CA ASN A 78 3.29 1.89 13.81
C ASN A 78 4.27 0.71 13.95
N SER A 79 4.53 0.01 12.85
CA SER A 79 5.32 -1.21 12.82
C SER A 79 6.66 -1.02 12.11
N LYS A 80 7.63 -1.88 12.41
CA LYS A 80 8.94 -1.94 11.73
C LYS A 80 8.83 -2.70 10.40
N ARG A 81 7.90 -2.32 9.52
CA ARG A 81 7.67 -3.01 8.25
C ARG A 81 7.41 -2.08 7.07
N ILE A 82 7.71 -2.59 5.88
CA ILE A 82 7.30 -2.06 4.59
C ILE A 82 6.59 -3.19 3.86
N THR A 83 5.37 -2.95 3.42
CA THR A 83 4.59 -3.88 2.59
C THR A 83 4.92 -3.67 1.12
N ARG A 84 5.07 -4.75 0.36
CA ARG A 84 5.13 -4.75 -1.10
C ARG A 84 3.77 -5.10 -1.67
N ILE A 85 3.31 -4.34 -2.67
CA ILE A 85 2.04 -4.56 -3.36
C ILE A 85 2.34 -4.93 -4.81
N MET A 86 1.85 -6.10 -5.21
CA MET A 86 1.96 -6.66 -6.55
C MET A 86 0.64 -6.44 -7.27
N LEU A 87 0.62 -5.49 -8.21
CA LEU A 87 -0.57 -5.21 -9.02
C LEU A 87 -0.55 -6.00 -10.31
N GLU A 88 -1.74 -6.41 -10.75
CA GLU A 88 -1.99 -6.91 -12.09
C GLU A 88 -3.23 -6.25 -12.69
N LYS A 89 -3.37 -6.32 -14.01
CA LYS A 89 -4.52 -5.77 -14.73
C LYS A 89 -5.28 -6.91 -15.40
N VAL A 90 -6.51 -7.14 -14.94
CA VAL A 90 -7.41 -8.18 -15.47
C VAL A 90 -8.64 -7.49 -16.05
N ASN A 91 -8.95 -7.75 -17.33
CA ASN A 91 -10.08 -7.14 -18.04
C ASN A 91 -10.14 -5.61 -17.89
N GLY A 92 -8.98 -4.95 -17.93
CA GLY A 92 -8.87 -3.50 -17.81
C GLY A 92 -8.97 -2.93 -16.39
N LYS A 93 -9.20 -3.77 -15.36
CA LYS A 93 -9.26 -3.36 -13.94
C LYS A 93 -8.02 -3.83 -13.19
N PHE A 94 -7.56 -3.02 -12.23
CA PHE A 94 -6.47 -3.42 -11.35
C PHE A 94 -6.98 -4.33 -10.24
N GLN A 95 -6.20 -5.35 -9.93
CA GLN A 95 -6.29 -6.16 -8.74
C GLN A 95 -4.87 -6.46 -8.24
N GLY A 96 -4.73 -7.20 -7.14
CA GLY A 96 -3.41 -7.65 -6.73
C GLY A 96 -3.35 -8.28 -5.36
N ALA A 97 -2.13 -8.53 -4.93
CA ALA A 97 -1.80 -9.11 -3.64
C ALA A 97 -0.71 -8.27 -2.95
N CYS A 98 -0.48 -8.55 -1.67
CA CYS A 98 0.60 -7.93 -0.92
C CYS A 98 1.43 -8.97 -0.17
N THR A 99 2.72 -8.68 -0.01
CA THR A 99 3.68 -9.45 0.80
C THR A 99 4.59 -8.46 1.55
N HIS A 100 5.43 -8.93 2.45
CA HIS A 100 6.39 -8.07 3.12
C HIS A 100 7.56 -7.76 2.18
N PHE A 101 7.91 -6.47 2.04
CA PHE A 101 9.20 -6.08 1.46
C PHE A 101 10.31 -6.17 2.50
N LEU A 102 10.03 -5.61 3.69
CA LEU A 102 10.92 -5.66 4.84
C LEU A 102 10.06 -5.77 6.10
N ASN A 103 10.41 -6.69 7.00
CA ASN A 103 9.76 -6.84 8.29
C ASN A 103 10.86 -7.01 9.36
N GLY A 104 11.20 -5.93 10.05
CA GLY A 104 12.40 -5.85 10.90
C GLY A 104 13.63 -5.38 10.11
N GLY A 105 14.73 -6.12 10.20
CA GLY A 105 15.97 -5.79 9.47
C GLY A 105 16.61 -4.45 9.85
N GLY A 106 16.42 -4.00 11.09
CA GLY A 106 16.89 -2.69 11.57
C GLY A 106 15.99 -1.50 11.20
N LEU A 107 14.87 -1.73 10.51
CA LEU A 107 13.87 -0.68 10.25
C LEU A 107 13.27 -0.17 11.56
N ARG A 108 13.18 1.15 11.71
CA ARG A 108 12.53 1.78 12.87
C ARG A 108 11.02 1.93 12.62
N SER A 109 10.27 2.34 13.65
CA SER A 109 8.89 2.80 13.50
C SER A 109 8.84 4.18 12.84
N GLY A 110 7.64 4.73 12.69
CA GLY A 110 7.40 6.06 12.15
C GLY A 110 7.39 6.13 10.62
N ASN A 111 7.55 5.03 9.90
CA ASN A 111 7.72 5.06 8.44
C ASN A 111 6.50 5.69 7.75
N HIS A 112 6.72 6.78 7.01
CA HIS A 112 5.65 7.54 6.36
C HIS A 112 5.90 7.80 4.88
N ARG A 113 7.13 8.16 4.48
CA ARG A 113 7.44 8.51 3.08
C ARG A 113 8.62 7.69 2.59
N ILE A 114 8.53 7.21 1.35
CA ILE A 114 9.61 6.49 0.68
C ILE A 114 10.09 7.30 -0.50
N ARG A 115 11.40 7.45 -0.66
CA ARG A 115 12.05 7.98 -1.87
C ARG A 115 13.25 7.12 -2.20
N PHE A 116 13.66 7.12 -3.46
CA PHE A 116 14.87 6.42 -3.90
C PHE A 116 16.01 7.44 -4.06
N SER A 117 17.25 6.99 -3.90
CA SER A 117 18.44 7.78 -4.27
C SER A 117 18.38 8.19 -5.74
N SER A 118 19.17 9.20 -6.12
CA SER A 118 19.26 9.66 -7.52
C SER A 118 19.69 8.56 -8.49
N ASP A 119 20.56 7.65 -8.05
CA ASP A 119 20.99 6.46 -8.80
C ASP A 119 19.99 5.28 -8.74
N GLN A 120 18.91 5.44 -7.96
CA GLN A 120 17.87 4.45 -7.74
C GLN A 120 18.39 3.12 -7.16
N GLN A 121 19.53 3.12 -6.45
CA GLN A 121 20.10 1.93 -5.82
C GLN A 121 19.82 1.82 -4.32
N GLN A 122 19.28 2.88 -3.70
CA GLN A 122 19.03 2.96 -2.27
C GLN A 122 17.63 3.48 -2.00
N ILE A 123 17.04 3.01 -0.91
CA ILE A 123 15.74 3.49 -0.43
C ILE A 123 15.98 4.41 0.77
N TYR A 124 15.29 5.53 0.79
CA TYR A 124 15.21 6.45 1.91
C TYR A 124 13.80 6.45 2.46
N VAL A 125 13.68 6.22 3.76
CA VAL A 125 12.41 6.18 4.50
C VAL A 125 12.39 7.35 5.48
N GLY A 126 11.51 8.31 5.20
CA GLY A 126 11.17 9.38 6.12
C GLY A 126 10.29 8.85 7.25
N GLN A 127 10.69 9.15 8.48
CA GLN A 127 10.08 8.65 9.70
C GLN A 127 9.55 9.80 10.53
N THR A 128 8.32 9.64 11.02
CA THR A 128 7.67 10.57 11.92
C THR A 128 6.63 9.84 12.78
N VAL A 129 6.51 10.17 14.05
CA VAL A 129 5.56 9.60 15.01
C VAL A 129 4.83 10.76 15.67
N ARG A 130 3.50 10.69 15.69
CA ARG A 130 2.64 11.71 16.34
C ARG A 130 1.68 10.99 17.29
N GLY A 131 1.99 11.04 18.58
CA GLY A 131 1.14 10.52 19.66
C GLY A 131 1.40 9.06 20.04
N TRP A 132 1.30 8.12 19.11
CA TRP A 132 1.26 6.67 19.44
C TRP A 132 2.56 5.95 19.05
N GLY A 133 3.40 5.64 20.05
CA GLY A 133 4.59 4.81 19.89
C GLY A 133 5.87 5.46 20.40
N LYS A 134 6.98 4.71 20.40
CA LYS A 134 8.29 5.28 20.70
C LYS A 134 8.70 6.18 19.54
N GLU A 135 9.14 7.40 19.86
CA GLU A 135 9.57 8.38 18.87
C GLU A 135 10.62 7.79 17.93
N ALA A 136 10.32 7.88 16.65
CA ALA A 136 11.22 7.58 15.55
C ALA A 136 11.01 8.68 14.51
N GLU A 137 11.78 9.74 14.64
CA GLU A 137 11.83 10.84 13.68
C GLU A 137 13.09 10.71 12.81
N GLY A 138 13.02 11.30 11.62
CA GLY A 138 14.17 11.54 10.77
C GLY A 138 14.17 10.68 9.51
N LEU A 139 15.36 10.31 9.06
CA LEU A 139 15.56 9.66 7.77
C LEU A 139 16.39 8.39 7.95
N GLN A 140 15.90 7.27 7.43
CA GLN A 140 16.61 6.00 7.42
C GLN A 140 16.91 5.57 5.98
N ARG A 141 18.16 5.19 5.72
CA ARG A 141 18.59 4.61 4.44
C ARG A 141 18.58 3.09 4.52
N ILE A 142 18.10 2.45 3.46
CA ILE A 142 18.14 1.01 3.23
C ILE A 142 18.94 0.77 1.95
N THR A 143 19.99 -0.04 2.06
CA THR A 143 20.85 -0.42 0.94
C THR A 143 20.71 -1.92 0.71
N PRO A 144 20.31 -2.37 -0.50
CA PRO A 144 20.34 -3.78 -0.86
C PRO A 144 21.75 -4.36 -0.65
N ASN A 145 21.83 -5.58 -0.12
CA ASN A 145 23.12 -6.25 0.13
C ASN A 145 23.72 -6.93 -1.11
N GLY A 146 23.07 -6.82 -2.27
CA GLY A 146 23.49 -7.42 -3.54
C GLY A 146 23.03 -8.85 -3.75
N ASN A 147 22.46 -9.52 -2.74
CA ASN A 147 21.93 -10.88 -2.88
C ASN A 147 20.48 -10.84 -3.33
N GLU A 148 20.10 -11.72 -4.25
CA GLU A 148 18.69 -11.89 -4.61
C GLU A 148 17.93 -12.61 -3.47
N PRO A 149 16.89 -11.98 -2.89
CA PRO A 149 16.09 -12.63 -1.85
C PRO A 149 15.26 -13.77 -2.48
N PHE A 150 15.02 -14.86 -1.74
CA PHE A 150 13.94 -15.79 -2.11
C PHE A 150 12.60 -15.19 -1.70
N ASP A 151 11.80 -14.77 -2.68
CA ASP A 151 10.54 -14.07 -2.42
C ASP A 151 9.60 -14.19 -3.65
N ILE A 152 8.33 -13.85 -3.46
CA ILE A 152 7.29 -13.89 -4.50
C ILE A 152 7.46 -12.66 -5.42
N THR A 153 7.75 -12.86 -6.70
CA THR A 153 7.81 -11.77 -7.68
C THR A 153 6.43 -11.41 -8.21
N ALA A 154 5.50 -12.36 -8.33
CA ALA A 154 4.15 -12.11 -8.81
C ALA A 154 3.15 -13.10 -8.21
N PHE A 155 1.92 -12.63 -8.00
CA PHE A 155 0.78 -13.42 -7.56
C PHE A 155 -0.40 -13.07 -8.47
N ASN A 156 -0.74 -13.98 -9.38
CA ASN A 156 -1.72 -13.74 -10.43
C ASN A 156 -2.91 -14.68 -10.31
N ILE A 157 -4.12 -14.18 -10.56
CA ILE A 157 -5.28 -15.05 -10.74
C ILE A 157 -5.27 -15.71 -12.12
N THR A 158 -5.73 -16.94 -12.19
CA THR A 158 -6.01 -17.67 -13.43
C THR A 158 -7.42 -18.27 -13.37
N PRO A 159 -8.01 -18.70 -14.49
CA PRO A 159 -9.30 -19.40 -14.45
C PRO A 159 -9.29 -20.69 -13.62
N GLN A 160 -8.11 -21.25 -13.33
CA GLN A 160 -7.92 -22.49 -12.56
C GLN A 160 -7.46 -22.25 -11.12
N GLY A 161 -7.22 -21.01 -10.70
CA GLY A 161 -6.74 -20.69 -9.36
C GLY A 161 -5.71 -19.56 -9.35
N PHE A 162 -4.56 -19.79 -8.72
CA PHE A 162 -3.51 -18.79 -8.59
C PHE A 162 -2.17 -19.29 -9.14
N LYS A 163 -1.45 -18.39 -9.82
CA LYS A 163 -0.06 -18.60 -10.22
C LYS A 163 0.83 -17.71 -9.36
N ILE A 164 1.76 -18.33 -8.64
CA ILE A 164 2.75 -17.64 -7.81
C ILE A 164 4.11 -17.81 -8.49
N THR A 165 4.79 -16.70 -8.73
CA THR A 165 6.15 -16.69 -9.31
C THR A 165 7.13 -16.24 -8.23
N PHE A 166 8.27 -16.92 -8.13
CA PHE A 166 9.33 -16.61 -7.17
C PHE A 166 10.54 -16.02 -7.89
N THR A 167 11.45 -15.40 -7.14
CA THR A 167 12.74 -14.90 -7.65
C THR A 167 13.67 -16.02 -8.11
N ARG A 168 13.61 -17.18 -7.45
CA ARG A 168 14.39 -18.39 -7.76
C ARG A 168 13.65 -19.66 -7.32
N GLU A 169 14.10 -20.80 -7.82
CA GLU A 169 13.65 -22.15 -7.40
C GLU A 169 14.38 -22.62 -6.13
#